data_AF-A0A0L9TXK1-F1
#
_entry.id   AF-A0A0L9TXK1-F1
#
_cell.length_a   1.000
_cell.length_b   1.000
_cell.length_c   1.000
_cell.angle_alpha   90.00
_cell.angle_beta   90.00
_cell.angle_gamma   90.00
#
_symmetry.space_group_name_H-M   'P 1'
#
loop_
_entity.id
_entity.type
_entity.pdbx_description
1 polymer ?
#
loop_
_entity_poly.entity_id
_entity_poly.type
_entity_poly.pdbx_seq_one_letter_code
_entity_poly.pdbx_strand_id
1 'polypeptide(L)'
;MGKTTLATAVAAFLLLLLVPPSTAEIKTLTITSDTRPMILLEKFGFTHTGHVSIAVSSVSVVASSGSQPDPSRLGFFLLSEESLLQVLIEIQQNPRFCVLDSRYIKGLLTFRELSPPPAASVNRIFPVTIANEYSLFFANCAPETSVSMAVHTELYNLDPDNSRDYLSAGQTQLPSLFFLFSVAYFAFLALWLYLCHSNRRSLHRIHLLMGALLLMKALNLLCAAEDKHYVKITGTPHGWDVLFYIFQFIRVVLLFTVIVLVGTGWSFLKPFLQEREKKVLMIVIPLQLLANVASVVIGETGPFIKDWVTWNQVFLLVDIVCCCAIIFPIVWSIRSLRETSKTDGKAARNLAKLTLFRQFYIVVIGYLYFTRIVVFALKTIAAYKYQWVSNLAEETASLAFYVVMFYMFRPVERNEYFVLDEEEEEAAEIALRDEEFEL
;
A
#
# COMPACT_ATOMS: atom_id res chain seq x y z
N MET A 1 -20.83 13.94 21.55
CA MET A 1 -19.87 13.82 20.43
C MET A 1 -19.64 12.39 19.91
N GLY A 2 -20.22 11.31 20.47
CA GLY A 2 -19.95 9.93 20.02
C GLY A 2 -20.81 9.38 18.87
N LYS A 3 -21.94 10.02 18.52
CA LYS A 3 -22.84 9.52 17.45
C LYS A 3 -22.35 9.86 16.05
N THR A 4 -21.65 10.99 15.87
CA THR A 4 -21.12 11.43 14.58
C THR A 4 -19.89 10.64 14.14
N THR A 5 -19.02 10.23 15.07
CA THR A 5 -17.84 9.40 14.78
C THR A 5 -18.19 7.95 14.44
N LEU A 6 -19.24 7.39 15.04
CA LEU A 6 -19.74 6.07 14.67
C LEU A 6 -20.38 6.09 13.28
N ALA A 7 -21.15 7.14 12.97
CA ALA A 7 -21.77 7.30 11.66
C ALA A 7 -20.73 7.46 10.53
N THR A 8 -19.63 8.19 10.77
CA THR A 8 -18.54 8.31 9.78
C THR A 8 -17.76 7.01 9.62
N ALA A 9 -17.53 6.25 10.69
CA ALA A 9 -16.88 4.94 10.60
C ALA A 9 -17.74 3.91 9.86
N VAL A 10 -19.06 3.91 10.09
CA VAL A 10 -20.01 3.05 9.37
C VAL A 10 -20.15 3.47 7.91
N ALA A 11 -20.16 4.77 7.62
CA ALA A 11 -20.16 5.26 6.24
C ALA A 11 -18.88 4.90 5.49
N ALA A 12 -17.71 5.00 6.14
CA ALA A 12 -16.44 4.54 5.56
C ALA A 12 -16.43 3.02 5.33
N PHE A 13 -16.98 2.24 6.26
CA PHE A 13 -17.14 0.79 6.13
C PHE A 13 -18.10 0.40 4.99
N LEU A 14 -19.21 1.11 4.83
CA LEU A 14 -20.15 0.91 3.71
C LEU A 14 -19.52 1.30 2.36
N LEU A 15 -18.68 2.33 2.32
CA LEU A 15 -17.91 2.71 1.13
C LEU A 15 -16.87 1.64 0.75
N LEU A 16 -16.26 0.96 1.73
CA LEU A 16 -15.30 -0.14 1.50
C LEU A 16 -15.99 -1.40 0.93
N LEU A 17 -17.23 -1.67 1.32
CA LEU A 17 -18.03 -2.78 0.77
C LEU A 17 -18.53 -2.54 -0.66
N LEU A 18 -18.42 -1.29 -1.16
CA LEU A 18 -18.76 -0.92 -2.53
C LEU A 18 -17.58 -1.04 -3.50
N VAL A 19 -16.40 -1.44 -3.02
CA VAL A 19 -15.24 -1.70 -3.88
C VAL A 19 -15.48 -3.04 -4.59
N PRO A 20 -15.55 -3.06 -5.94
CA PRO A 20 -15.72 -4.30 -6.68
C PRO A 20 -14.56 -5.27 -6.41
N PRO A 21 -14.80 -6.59 -6.47
CA PRO A 21 -13.76 -7.60 -6.28
C PRO A 21 -12.60 -7.38 -7.26
N SER A 22 -11.37 -7.60 -6.79
CA SER A 22 -10.13 -7.41 -7.57
C SER A 22 -10.12 -8.22 -8.86
N THR A 23 -9.45 -7.66 -9.86
CA THR A 23 -9.22 -8.34 -11.13
C THR A 23 -7.81 -8.90 -11.21
N ALA A 24 -7.77 -10.15 -11.64
CA ALA A 24 -6.69 -11.09 -11.86
C ALA A 24 -5.42 -10.63 -12.59
N GLU A 25 -4.37 -11.46 -12.49
CA GLU A 25 -3.25 -11.41 -13.44
C GLU A 25 -3.69 -11.90 -14.83
N ILE A 26 -4.69 -12.81 -14.87
CA ILE A 26 -5.44 -13.10 -16.09
C ILE A 26 -6.49 -12.01 -16.28
N LYS A 27 -6.22 -11.01 -17.11
CA LYS A 27 -7.17 -9.90 -17.30
C LYS A 27 -8.07 -10.15 -18.48
N THR A 28 -9.37 -9.95 -18.25
CA THR A 28 -10.36 -9.82 -19.33
C THR A 28 -10.82 -8.38 -19.36
N LEU A 29 -10.39 -7.65 -20.38
CA LEU A 29 -10.62 -6.22 -20.55
C LEU A 29 -11.54 -6.01 -21.75
N THR A 30 -12.56 -5.18 -21.58
CA THR A 30 -13.40 -4.71 -22.69
C THR A 30 -13.02 -3.29 -23.03
N ILE A 31 -12.43 -3.10 -24.20
CA ILE A 31 -12.16 -1.79 -24.79
C ILE A 31 -13.40 -1.38 -25.58
N THR A 32 -13.92 -0.18 -25.34
CA THR A 32 -15.13 0.33 -26.02
C THR A 32 -14.86 1.72 -26.55
N SER A 33 -14.93 1.88 -27.87
CA SER A 33 -14.76 3.15 -28.60
C SER A 33 -13.55 3.97 -28.13
N ASP A 34 -12.42 3.32 -27.85
CA ASP A 34 -11.21 3.99 -27.37
C ASP A 34 -10.42 4.58 -28.55
N THR A 35 -10.01 5.83 -28.42
CA THR A 35 -9.29 6.61 -29.45
C THR A 35 -7.82 6.82 -29.09
N ARG A 36 -7.34 6.31 -27.95
CA ARG A 36 -5.94 6.46 -27.54
C ARG A 36 -5.01 5.76 -28.53
N PRO A 37 -3.89 6.39 -28.92
CA PRO A 37 -2.93 5.79 -29.86
C PRO A 37 -2.15 4.62 -29.23
N MET A 38 -2.09 4.58 -27.90
CA MET A 38 -1.41 3.54 -27.14
C MET A 38 -2.17 3.31 -25.83
N ILE A 39 -2.41 2.04 -25.51
CA ILE A 39 -3.10 1.60 -24.30
C ILE A 39 -2.20 0.60 -23.58
N LEU A 40 -1.79 0.92 -22.35
CA LEU A 40 -1.08 -0.01 -21.48
C LEU A 40 -2.08 -1.00 -20.91
N LEU A 41 -1.89 -2.28 -21.18
CA LEU A 41 -2.74 -3.34 -20.66
C LEU A 41 -2.17 -3.84 -19.33
N GLU A 42 -0.92 -4.29 -19.34
CA GLU A 42 -0.30 -4.98 -18.22
C GLU A 42 1.21 -4.74 -18.14
N LYS A 43 1.79 -4.93 -16.95
CA LYS A 43 3.24 -4.88 -16.72
C LYS A 43 3.64 -6.16 -15.98
N PHE A 44 4.62 -6.89 -16.51
CA PHE A 44 5.02 -8.20 -16.00
C PHE A 44 6.54 -8.42 -16.05
N GLY A 45 7.08 -9.02 -15.00
CA GLY A 45 8.48 -9.42 -14.91
C GLY A 45 8.71 -10.84 -15.43
N PHE A 46 9.27 -10.97 -16.63
CA PHE A 46 9.49 -12.26 -17.26
C PHE A 46 10.86 -12.87 -16.90
N THR A 47 10.88 -14.20 -16.76
CA THR A 47 12.10 -15.00 -16.78
C THR A 47 12.41 -15.45 -18.22
N HIS A 48 13.43 -16.29 -18.40
CA HIS A 48 13.76 -16.86 -19.72
C HIS A 48 12.73 -17.90 -20.20
N THR A 49 11.81 -18.32 -19.32
CA THR A 49 10.72 -19.27 -19.59
C THR A 49 9.36 -18.57 -19.70
N GLY A 50 9.36 -17.26 -19.89
CA GLY A 50 8.16 -16.42 -19.95
C GLY A 50 7.28 -16.69 -21.16
N HIS A 51 5.97 -16.53 -21.00
CA HIS A 51 4.98 -16.69 -22.05
C HIS A 51 3.90 -15.61 -21.96
N VAL A 52 3.42 -15.17 -23.12
CA VAL A 52 2.31 -14.22 -23.24
C VAL A 52 1.23 -14.85 -24.10
N SER A 53 0.05 -15.05 -23.54
CA SER A 53 -1.16 -15.45 -24.25
C SER A 53 -2.02 -14.22 -24.50
N ILE A 54 -2.43 -14.01 -25.74
CA ILE A 54 -3.35 -12.94 -26.13
C ILE A 54 -4.50 -13.56 -26.92
N ALA A 55 -5.70 -13.41 -26.38
CA ALA A 55 -6.94 -13.73 -27.05
C ALA A 55 -7.78 -12.46 -27.23
N VAL A 56 -8.14 -12.17 -28.47
CA VAL A 56 -8.96 -10.99 -28.82
C VAL A 56 -10.22 -11.47 -29.52
N SER A 57 -11.36 -10.89 -29.17
CA SER A 57 -12.63 -11.19 -29.80
C SER A 57 -13.51 -9.95 -29.95
N SER A 58 -14.55 -10.03 -30.77
CA SER A 58 -15.51 -8.95 -31.02
C SER A 58 -14.84 -7.64 -31.46
N VAL A 59 -13.79 -7.74 -32.27
CA VAL A 59 -13.06 -6.56 -32.76
C VAL A 59 -13.93 -5.75 -33.71
N SER A 60 -14.13 -4.48 -33.39
CA SER A 60 -14.69 -3.48 -34.29
C SER A 60 -13.82 -2.23 -34.30
N VAL A 61 -13.56 -1.72 -35.50
CA VAL A 61 -12.79 -0.48 -35.69
C VAL A 61 -13.66 0.46 -36.51
N VAL A 62 -13.93 1.64 -35.95
CA VAL A 62 -14.78 2.66 -36.58
C VAL A 62 -13.88 3.83 -36.96
N ALA A 63 -13.86 4.19 -38.23
CA ALA A 63 -13.13 5.34 -38.75
C ALA A 63 -14.07 6.50 -39.03
N SER A 64 -13.66 7.72 -38.64
CA SER A 64 -14.46 8.94 -38.84
C SER A 64 -14.62 9.30 -40.32
N SER A 65 -13.66 8.89 -41.17
CA SER A 65 -13.62 9.13 -42.61
C SER A 65 -14.36 8.07 -43.45
N GLY A 66 -14.92 7.02 -42.83
CA GLY A 66 -15.60 5.92 -43.52
C GLY A 66 -14.68 4.94 -44.28
N SER A 67 -13.37 5.20 -44.33
CA SER A 67 -12.37 4.29 -44.90
C SER A 67 -11.94 3.22 -43.90
N GLN A 68 -11.84 1.96 -44.34
CA GLN A 68 -11.35 0.88 -43.49
C GLN A 68 -9.85 1.10 -43.19
N PRO A 69 -9.45 1.14 -41.90
CA PRO A 69 -8.06 1.35 -41.55
C PRO A 69 -7.21 0.13 -41.89
N ASP A 70 -5.93 0.36 -42.19
CA ASP A 70 -4.98 -0.71 -42.49
C ASP A 70 -4.76 -1.61 -41.25
N PRO A 71 -5.12 -2.91 -41.29
CA PRO A 71 -5.01 -3.79 -40.13
C PRO A 71 -3.58 -4.02 -39.62
N SER A 72 -2.52 -3.68 -40.37
CA SER A 72 -1.14 -3.70 -39.80
C SER A 72 -0.86 -2.57 -38.83
N ARG A 73 -1.66 -1.51 -38.86
CA ARG A 73 -1.45 -0.31 -38.04
C ARG A 73 -2.08 -0.44 -36.65
N LEU A 74 -2.70 -1.58 -36.35
CA LEU A 74 -3.28 -1.89 -35.06
C LEU A 74 -2.73 -3.23 -34.57
N GLY A 75 -2.28 -3.28 -33.32
CA GLY A 75 -1.63 -4.48 -32.80
C GLY A 75 -1.12 -4.39 -31.38
N PHE A 76 -0.59 -5.51 -30.91
CA PHE A 76 -0.06 -5.70 -29.57
C PHE A 76 1.45 -5.87 -29.62
N PHE A 77 2.14 -5.29 -28.64
CA PHE A 77 3.58 -5.37 -28.53
C PHE A 77 4.02 -5.32 -27.07
N LEU A 78 5.21 -5.87 -26.80
CA LEU A 78 5.90 -5.71 -25.54
C LEU A 78 6.95 -4.61 -25.65
N LEU A 79 7.06 -3.83 -24.59
CA LEU A 79 8.06 -2.78 -24.45
C LEU A 79 8.72 -2.90 -23.08
N SER A 80 10.05 -2.99 -23.06
CA SER A 80 10.82 -2.96 -21.81
C SER A 80 10.92 -1.52 -21.30
N GLU A 81 11.02 -1.35 -19.98
CA GLU A 81 11.18 -0.03 -19.35
C GLU A 81 12.40 0.75 -19.89
N GLU A 82 13.52 0.07 -20.12
CA GLU A 82 14.75 0.68 -20.68
C GLU A 82 14.59 1.22 -22.09
N SER A 83 13.65 0.67 -22.87
CA SER A 83 13.38 1.03 -24.27
C SER A 83 12.27 2.06 -24.41
N LEU A 84 11.52 2.31 -23.33
CA LEU A 84 10.36 3.20 -23.34
C LEU A 84 10.75 4.64 -23.68
N LEU A 85 11.89 5.12 -23.16
CA LEU A 85 12.37 6.47 -23.42
C LEU A 85 12.69 6.69 -24.90
N GLN A 86 13.34 5.72 -25.56
CA GLN A 86 13.70 5.80 -26.97
C GLN A 86 12.45 5.81 -27.85
N VAL A 87 11.46 4.97 -27.55
CA VAL A 87 10.18 4.95 -28.28
C VAL A 87 9.42 6.28 -28.12
N LEU A 88 9.40 6.85 -26.91
CA LEU A 88 8.79 8.17 -26.67
C LEU A 88 9.50 9.27 -27.47
N ILE A 89 10.83 9.23 -27.57
CA ILE A 89 11.60 10.17 -28.39
C ILE A 89 11.24 10.01 -29.88
N GLU A 90 11.13 8.78 -30.40
CA GLU A 90 10.73 8.53 -31.80
C GLU A 90 9.33 9.08 -32.10
N ILE A 91 8.37 8.88 -31.19
CA ILE A 91 7.01 9.41 -31.30
C ILE A 91 7.02 10.95 -31.27
N GLN A 92 7.81 11.56 -30.38
CA GLN A 92 7.88 13.02 -30.25
C GLN A 92 8.54 13.67 -31.47
N GLN A 93 9.54 13.02 -32.08
CA GLN A 93 10.23 13.51 -33.26
C GLN A 93 9.38 13.42 -34.53
N ASN A 94 8.51 12.40 -34.63
CA ASN A 94 7.66 12.21 -35.80
C ASN A 94 6.20 11.88 -35.39
N PRO A 95 5.29 12.86 -35.47
CA PRO A 95 3.88 12.67 -35.09
C PRO A 95 3.12 11.64 -35.94
N ARG A 96 3.65 11.26 -37.12
CA ARG A 96 3.07 10.23 -37.99
C ARG A 96 3.73 8.86 -37.81
N PHE A 97 4.66 8.74 -36.86
CA PHE A 97 5.34 7.49 -36.56
C PHE A 97 4.37 6.49 -35.94
N CYS A 98 4.40 5.26 -36.43
CA CYS A 98 3.69 4.16 -35.80
C CYS A 98 4.66 3.39 -34.91
N VAL A 99 4.32 3.27 -33.63
CA VAL A 99 5.12 2.53 -32.65
C VAL A 99 5.36 1.06 -33.04
N LEU A 100 4.46 0.47 -33.82
CA LEU A 100 4.60 -0.91 -34.33
C LEU A 100 5.78 -1.08 -35.31
N ASP A 101 6.29 0.01 -35.88
CA ASP A 101 7.46 -0.01 -36.77
C ASP A 101 8.79 0.19 -36.00
N SER A 102 8.74 0.47 -34.69
CA SER A 102 9.93 0.72 -33.88
C SER A 102 10.78 -0.54 -33.73
N ARG A 103 12.10 -0.39 -33.86
CA ARG A 103 13.06 -1.49 -33.60
C ARG A 103 13.23 -1.84 -32.12
N TYR A 104 12.71 -0.99 -31.22
CA TYR A 104 12.85 -1.14 -29.78
C TYR A 104 11.68 -1.90 -29.14
N ILE A 105 10.65 -2.22 -29.92
CA ILE A 105 9.52 -3.02 -29.45
C ILE A 105 9.69 -4.49 -29.82
N LYS A 106 9.05 -5.36 -29.06
CA LYS A 106 8.81 -6.75 -29.47
C LYS A 106 7.35 -6.88 -29.92
N GLY A 107 7.13 -6.76 -31.22
CA GLY A 107 5.82 -6.97 -31.83
C GLY A 107 5.31 -8.39 -31.57
N LEU A 108 4.04 -8.52 -31.20
CA LEU A 108 3.39 -9.79 -30.93
C LEU A 108 2.39 -10.15 -32.03
N LEU A 109 1.35 -9.33 -32.17
CA LEU A 109 0.18 -9.62 -33.00
C LEU A 109 -0.28 -8.33 -33.67
N THR A 110 -0.74 -8.41 -34.92
CA THR A 110 -1.46 -7.31 -35.58
C THR A 110 -2.87 -7.73 -35.99
N PHE A 111 -3.75 -6.77 -36.28
CA PHE A 111 -5.12 -7.07 -36.71
C PHE A 111 -5.18 -7.76 -38.09
N ARG A 112 -4.07 -7.84 -38.84
CA ARG A 112 -3.97 -8.68 -40.05
C ARG A 112 -4.21 -10.16 -39.80
N GLU A 113 -3.94 -10.63 -38.58
CA GLU A 113 -4.06 -12.04 -38.19
C GLU A 113 -5.44 -12.39 -37.64
N LEU A 114 -6.39 -11.44 -37.63
CA LEU A 114 -7.76 -11.70 -37.20
C LEU A 114 -8.47 -12.65 -38.16
N SER A 115 -9.30 -13.54 -37.60
CA SER A 115 -10.22 -14.35 -38.39
C SER A 115 -11.15 -13.44 -39.21
N PRO A 116 -11.58 -13.85 -40.42
CA PRO A 116 -12.56 -13.08 -41.17
C PRO A 116 -13.87 -12.90 -40.37
N PRO A 117 -14.65 -11.84 -40.65
CA PRO A 117 -15.97 -11.63 -40.05
C PRO A 117 -16.85 -12.88 -40.21
N PRO A 118 -17.73 -13.21 -39.25
CA PRO A 118 -18.32 -12.31 -38.24
C PRO A 118 -17.64 -12.31 -36.86
N ALA A 119 -16.72 -13.24 -36.56
CA ALA A 119 -16.15 -13.39 -35.21
C ALA A 119 -14.99 -12.42 -34.91
N ALA A 120 -14.23 -12.01 -35.94
CA ALA A 120 -13.07 -11.12 -35.86
C ALA A 120 -12.21 -11.36 -34.59
N SER A 121 -11.69 -12.58 -34.45
CA SER A 121 -10.99 -13.04 -33.27
C SER A 121 -9.64 -13.67 -33.59
N VAL A 122 -8.77 -13.74 -32.59
CA VAL A 122 -7.46 -14.39 -32.66
C VAL A 122 -7.02 -14.83 -31.27
N ASN A 123 -6.35 -15.98 -31.20
CA ASN A 123 -5.75 -16.49 -29.96
C ASN A 123 -4.34 -17.00 -30.28
N ARG A 124 -3.33 -16.38 -29.66
CA ARG A 124 -1.91 -16.70 -29.90
C ARG A 124 -1.13 -16.65 -28.59
N ILE A 125 -0.15 -17.54 -28.51
CA ILE A 125 0.81 -17.61 -27.40
C ILE A 125 2.20 -17.31 -27.95
N PHE A 126 2.93 -16.42 -27.27
CA PHE A 126 4.24 -15.94 -27.66
C PHE A 126 5.27 -16.23 -26.56
N PRO A 127 6.40 -16.91 -26.87
CA PRO A 127 7.46 -17.11 -25.90
C PRO A 127 8.30 -15.83 -25.70
N VAL A 128 8.69 -15.59 -24.45
CA VAL A 128 9.57 -14.51 -24.02
C VAL A 128 10.87 -15.11 -23.49
N THR A 129 11.89 -15.13 -24.36
CA THR A 129 13.20 -15.74 -24.08
C THR A 129 14.16 -14.81 -23.35
N ILE A 130 14.00 -13.50 -23.50
CA ILE A 130 14.84 -12.49 -22.84
C ILE A 130 14.17 -12.11 -21.53
N ALA A 131 14.84 -12.38 -20.41
CA ALA A 131 14.33 -12.07 -19.08
C ALA A 131 14.40 -10.56 -18.80
N ASN A 132 13.26 -9.87 -18.82
CA ASN A 132 13.15 -8.46 -18.46
C ASN A 132 11.75 -8.14 -17.93
N GLU A 133 11.58 -6.94 -17.38
CA GLU A 133 10.27 -6.39 -17.09
C GLU A 133 9.70 -5.74 -18.36
N TYR A 134 8.57 -6.27 -18.83
CA TYR A 134 7.91 -5.81 -20.03
C TYR A 134 6.51 -5.29 -19.72
N SER A 135 6.14 -4.23 -20.41
CA SER A 135 4.79 -3.71 -20.46
C SER A 135 4.12 -4.15 -21.75
N LEU A 136 2.94 -4.76 -21.65
CA LEU A 136 2.10 -5.14 -22.78
C LEU A 136 1.21 -3.97 -23.18
N PHE A 137 1.34 -3.55 -24.43
CA PHE A 137 0.59 -2.44 -24.99
C PHE A 137 -0.24 -2.89 -26.19
N PHE A 138 -1.38 -2.20 -26.36
CA PHE A 138 -2.07 -2.12 -27.64
C PHE A 138 -1.78 -0.77 -28.30
N ALA A 139 -1.42 -0.78 -29.59
CA ALA A 139 -1.24 0.42 -30.40
C ALA A 139 -2.38 0.56 -31.41
N ASN A 140 -2.86 1.80 -31.54
CA ASN A 140 -3.69 2.26 -32.63
C ASN A 140 -2.97 3.37 -33.39
N CYS A 141 -2.27 3.02 -34.47
CA CYS A 141 -1.59 3.99 -35.33
C CYS A 141 -2.49 4.53 -36.46
N ALA A 142 -3.77 4.17 -36.49
CA ALA A 142 -4.71 4.67 -37.50
C ALA A 142 -5.38 5.95 -37.00
N PRO A 143 -5.14 7.13 -37.62
CA PRO A 143 -5.68 8.39 -37.14
C PRO A 143 -7.21 8.41 -37.24
N GLU A 144 -7.87 9.12 -36.31
CA GLU A 144 -9.33 9.31 -36.28
C GLU A 144 -10.14 8.02 -36.26
N THR A 145 -9.57 6.95 -35.69
CA THR A 145 -10.25 5.67 -35.48
C THR A 145 -10.52 5.43 -33.99
N SER A 146 -11.65 4.77 -33.72
CA SER A 146 -11.96 4.22 -32.41
C SER A 146 -12.02 2.70 -32.47
N VAL A 147 -11.47 2.03 -31.45
CA VAL A 147 -11.41 0.57 -31.39
C VAL A 147 -12.30 0.09 -30.25
N SER A 148 -13.11 -0.94 -30.53
CA SER A 148 -13.78 -1.72 -29.51
C SER A 148 -13.42 -3.19 -29.65
N MET A 149 -13.03 -3.84 -28.56
CA MET A 149 -12.67 -5.25 -28.53
C MET A 149 -12.71 -5.81 -27.12
N ALA A 150 -12.94 -7.13 -27.01
CA ALA A 150 -12.72 -7.88 -25.79
C ALA A 150 -11.33 -8.53 -25.87
N VAL A 151 -10.47 -8.20 -24.91
CA VAL A 151 -9.09 -8.67 -24.81
C VAL A 151 -8.97 -9.54 -23.58
N HIS A 152 -8.40 -10.73 -23.74
CA HIS A 152 -8.06 -11.64 -22.68
C HIS A 152 -6.57 -11.94 -22.74
N THR A 153 -5.87 -11.66 -21.65
CA THR A 153 -4.40 -11.72 -21.57
C THR A 153 -3.99 -12.62 -20.41
N GLU A 154 -3.03 -13.50 -20.68
CA GLU A 154 -2.36 -14.31 -19.64
C GLU A 154 -0.85 -14.10 -19.76
N LEU A 155 -0.21 -13.64 -18.69
CA LEU A 155 1.24 -13.50 -18.60
C LEU A 155 1.72 -14.44 -17.50
N TYR A 156 2.66 -15.32 -17.84
CA TYR A 156 3.19 -16.28 -16.87
C TYR A 156 4.63 -16.69 -17.19
N ASN A 157 5.33 -17.15 -16.16
CA ASN A 157 6.60 -17.86 -16.28
C ASN A 157 6.36 -19.36 -16.08
N LEU A 158 7.28 -20.20 -16.56
CA LEU A 158 7.26 -21.62 -16.24
C LEU A 158 8.25 -21.93 -15.10
N ASP A 159 7.75 -22.61 -14.08
CA ASP A 159 8.56 -23.19 -13.01
C ASP A 159 9.32 -24.46 -13.51
N PRO A 160 10.32 -24.97 -12.77
CA PRO A 160 11.11 -26.13 -13.19
C PRO A 160 10.31 -27.42 -13.42
N ASP A 161 9.14 -27.52 -12.80
CA ASP A 161 8.17 -28.61 -12.96
C ASP A 161 7.19 -28.38 -14.13
N ASN A 162 7.42 -27.32 -14.92
CA ASN A 162 6.60 -26.88 -16.04
C ASN A 162 5.19 -26.41 -15.63
N SER A 163 4.97 -26.11 -14.34
CA SER A 163 3.79 -25.41 -13.87
C SER A 163 3.87 -23.92 -14.23
N ARG A 164 2.70 -23.27 -14.32
CA ARG A 164 2.60 -21.84 -14.66
C ARG A 164 2.67 -21.02 -13.38
N ASP A 165 3.60 -20.08 -13.33
CA ASP A 165 3.67 -19.04 -12.31
C ASP A 165 3.16 -17.73 -12.92
N TYR A 166 1.95 -17.35 -12.53
CA TYR A 166 1.33 -16.09 -12.95
C TYR A 166 1.80 -14.91 -12.10
N LEU A 167 2.71 -15.07 -11.13
CA LEU A 167 3.36 -13.93 -10.50
C LEU A 167 4.57 -13.49 -11.32
N SER A 168 4.73 -12.18 -11.44
CA SER A 168 5.97 -11.60 -11.94
C SER A 168 7.19 -12.11 -11.16
N ALA A 169 8.34 -12.19 -11.83
CA ALA A 169 9.57 -12.74 -11.23
C ALA A 169 9.97 -12.07 -9.91
N GLY A 170 9.64 -10.79 -9.72
CA GLY A 170 9.89 -10.05 -8.49
C GLY A 170 8.94 -10.36 -7.33
N GLN A 171 7.83 -11.04 -7.61
CA GLN A 171 6.74 -11.28 -6.66
C GLN A 171 6.55 -12.76 -6.28
N THR A 172 7.11 -13.70 -7.05
CA THR A 172 6.96 -15.15 -6.82
C THR A 172 7.35 -15.60 -5.39
N GLN A 173 8.23 -14.87 -4.72
CA GLN A 173 8.67 -15.16 -3.34
C GLN A 173 7.74 -14.60 -2.25
N LEU A 174 6.83 -13.69 -2.61
CA LEU A 174 5.96 -13.00 -1.65
C LEU A 174 5.01 -13.93 -0.87
N PRO A 175 4.37 -14.97 -1.46
CA PRO A 175 3.50 -15.87 -0.71
C PRO A 175 4.23 -16.49 0.49
N SER A 176 5.44 -17.02 0.24
CA SER A 176 6.25 -17.66 1.30
C SER A 176 6.74 -16.65 2.33
N LEU A 177 7.15 -15.45 1.87
CA LEU A 177 7.60 -14.37 2.75
C LEU A 177 6.49 -13.93 3.70
N PHE A 178 5.31 -13.60 3.17
CA PHE A 178 4.18 -13.15 4.00
C PHE A 178 3.68 -14.24 4.94
N PHE A 179 3.68 -15.49 4.49
CA PHE A 179 3.34 -16.63 5.35
C PHE A 179 4.33 -16.75 6.53
N LEU A 180 5.63 -16.67 6.28
CA LEU A 180 6.66 -16.72 7.33
C LEU A 180 6.50 -15.60 8.35
N PHE A 181 6.28 -14.35 7.90
CA PHE A 181 6.01 -13.24 8.81
C PHE A 181 4.70 -13.43 9.56
N SER A 182 3.65 -13.96 8.93
CA SER A 182 2.37 -14.26 9.61
C SER A 182 2.59 -15.24 10.77
N VAL A 183 3.34 -16.32 10.54
CA VAL A 183 3.73 -17.28 11.59
C VAL A 183 4.53 -16.60 12.70
N ALA A 184 5.49 -15.75 12.36
CA ALA A 184 6.26 -14.98 13.34
C ALA A 184 5.37 -14.07 14.20
N TYR A 185 4.38 -13.39 13.59
CA TYR A 185 3.43 -12.55 14.31
C TYR A 185 2.45 -13.36 15.17
N PHE A 186 2.03 -14.56 14.75
CA PHE A 186 1.25 -15.47 15.61
C PHE A 186 2.04 -15.97 16.81
N ALA A 187 3.32 -16.33 16.62
CA ALA A 187 4.21 -16.68 17.72
C ALA A 187 4.41 -15.50 18.68
N PHE A 188 4.56 -14.29 18.14
CA PHE A 188 4.64 -13.07 18.95
C PHE A 188 3.34 -12.80 19.73
N LEU A 189 2.18 -13.00 19.10
CA LEU A 189 0.89 -12.91 19.77
C LEU A 189 0.78 -13.92 20.93
N ALA A 190 1.18 -15.18 20.71
CA ALA A 190 1.17 -16.20 21.75
C ALA A 190 2.06 -15.81 22.95
N LEU A 191 3.27 -15.30 22.67
CA LEU A 191 4.17 -14.78 23.70
C LEU A 191 3.54 -13.59 24.45
N TRP A 192 2.93 -12.66 23.73
CA TRP A 192 2.27 -11.50 24.34
C TRP A 192 1.11 -11.91 25.25
N LEU A 193 0.25 -12.82 24.79
CA LEU A 193 -0.86 -13.34 25.58
C LEU A 193 -0.37 -14.09 26.82
N TYR A 194 0.73 -14.84 26.71
CA TYR A 194 1.39 -15.48 27.86
C TYR A 194 1.89 -14.46 28.89
N LEU A 195 2.54 -13.38 28.45
CA LEU A 195 3.01 -12.30 29.34
C LEU A 195 1.82 -11.58 30.00
N CYS A 196 0.78 -11.26 29.25
CA CYS A 196 -0.45 -10.68 29.79
C CYS A 196 -1.13 -11.60 30.80
N HIS A 197 -1.14 -12.92 30.56
CA HIS A 197 -1.71 -13.90 31.48
C HIS A 197 -0.90 -13.99 32.77
N SER A 198 0.43 -14.01 32.67
CA SER A 198 1.33 -14.09 33.82
C SER A 198 1.22 -12.83 34.69
N ASN A 199 1.09 -11.66 34.07
CA ASN A 199 1.03 -10.36 34.75
C ASN A 199 -0.38 -9.77 34.76
N ARG A 200 -1.41 -10.60 35.00
CA ARG A 200 -2.84 -10.19 34.97
C ARG A 200 -3.18 -9.00 35.87
N ARG A 201 -2.44 -8.81 36.97
CA ARG A 201 -2.63 -7.69 37.91
C ARG A 201 -2.26 -6.33 37.29
N SER A 202 -1.42 -6.31 36.27
CA SER A 202 -0.93 -5.10 35.57
C SER A 202 -1.52 -4.96 34.17
N LEU A 203 -2.61 -5.69 33.89
CA LEU A 203 -3.21 -5.74 32.57
C LEU A 203 -4.22 -4.59 32.38
N HIS A 204 -3.77 -3.55 31.70
CA HIS A 204 -4.63 -2.45 31.22
C HIS A 204 -5.23 -2.73 29.83
N ARG A 205 -6.31 -1.99 29.47
CA ARG A 205 -7.01 -2.10 28.17
C ARG A 205 -6.08 -1.92 26.95
N ILE A 206 -5.00 -1.17 27.11
CA ILE A 206 -3.99 -0.96 26.06
C ILE A 206 -3.31 -2.27 25.64
N HIS A 207 -3.03 -3.18 26.58
CA HIS A 207 -2.40 -4.46 26.26
C HIS A 207 -3.33 -5.36 25.43
N LEU A 208 -4.65 -5.24 25.63
CA LEU A 208 -5.65 -5.92 24.81
C LEU A 208 -5.73 -5.32 23.40
N LEU A 209 -5.69 -3.98 23.28
CA LEU A 209 -5.62 -3.30 21.98
C LEU A 209 -4.34 -3.66 21.22
N MET A 210 -3.21 -3.74 21.91
CA MET A 210 -1.94 -4.20 21.36
C MET A 210 -2.02 -5.68 20.93
N GLY A 211 -2.64 -6.55 21.72
CA GLY A 211 -2.91 -7.94 21.32
C GLY A 211 -3.79 -8.03 20.07
N ALA A 212 -4.85 -7.22 19.99
CA ALA A 212 -5.71 -7.12 18.82
C ALA A 212 -4.92 -6.62 17.58
N LEU A 213 -4.03 -5.65 17.75
CA LEU A 213 -3.15 -5.16 16.68
C LEU A 213 -2.24 -6.27 16.14
N LEU A 214 -1.63 -7.09 17.01
CA LEU A 214 -0.82 -8.25 16.58
C LEU A 214 -1.65 -9.27 15.81
N LEU A 215 -2.85 -9.59 16.32
CA LEU A 215 -3.75 -10.53 15.65
C LEU A 215 -4.14 -10.03 14.25
N MET A 216 -4.54 -8.75 14.14
CA MET A 216 -4.89 -8.17 12.85
C MET A 216 -3.70 -8.13 11.89
N LYS A 217 -2.48 -7.86 12.38
CA LYS A 217 -1.26 -7.92 11.54
C LYS A 217 -1.00 -9.34 11.03
N ALA A 218 -1.13 -10.36 11.88
CA ALA A 218 -0.93 -11.76 11.51
C ALA A 218 -1.96 -12.23 10.47
N LEU A 219 -3.24 -11.95 10.69
CA LEU A 219 -4.32 -12.28 9.77
C LEU A 219 -4.19 -11.55 8.44
N ASN A 220 -3.83 -10.26 8.47
CA ASN A 220 -3.58 -9.49 7.26
C ASN A 220 -2.49 -10.13 6.39
N LEU A 221 -1.37 -10.53 6.98
CA LEU A 221 -0.28 -11.19 6.24
C LEU A 221 -0.66 -12.59 5.76
N LEU A 222 -1.48 -13.32 6.52
CA LEU A 222 -1.97 -14.62 6.09
C LEU A 222 -2.86 -14.48 4.84
N CYS A 223 -3.80 -13.54 4.84
CA CYS A 223 -4.63 -13.25 3.67
C CYS A 223 -3.80 -12.77 2.47
N ALA A 224 -2.77 -11.95 2.70
CA ALA A 224 -1.84 -11.53 1.64
C ALA A 224 -1.05 -12.71 1.05
N ALA A 225 -0.62 -13.65 1.90
CA ALA A 225 0.09 -14.85 1.47
C ALA A 225 -0.81 -15.75 0.62
N GLU A 226 -2.02 -16.03 1.09
CA GLU A 226 -3.02 -16.83 0.39
C GLU A 226 -3.41 -16.18 -0.93
N ASP A 227 -3.74 -14.89 -0.94
CA ASP A 227 -4.09 -14.17 -2.17
C ASP A 227 -3.00 -14.31 -3.24
N LYS A 228 -1.74 -14.03 -2.89
CA LYS A 228 -0.61 -14.18 -3.80
C LYS A 228 -0.37 -15.63 -4.21
N HIS A 229 -0.59 -16.59 -3.32
CA HIS A 229 -0.47 -18.01 -3.63
C HIS A 229 -1.53 -18.47 -4.64
N TYR A 230 -2.79 -18.06 -4.46
CA TYR A 230 -3.86 -18.35 -5.41
C TYR A 230 -3.56 -17.71 -6.75
N VAL A 231 -3.23 -16.41 -6.79
CA VAL A 231 -2.85 -15.74 -8.04
C VAL A 231 -1.69 -16.45 -8.73
N LYS A 232 -0.65 -16.88 -7.99
CA LYS A 232 0.48 -17.64 -8.55
C LYS A 232 0.04 -18.88 -9.33
N ILE A 233 -0.95 -19.62 -8.83
CA ILE A 233 -1.34 -20.93 -9.39
C ILE A 233 -2.49 -20.80 -10.40
N THR A 234 -3.50 -19.98 -10.10
CA THR A 234 -4.73 -19.88 -10.90
C THR A 234 -4.70 -18.69 -11.85
N GLY A 235 -3.84 -17.71 -11.62
CA GLY A 235 -3.80 -16.44 -12.32
C GLY A 235 -4.91 -15.47 -11.93
N THR A 236 -5.81 -15.83 -11.00
CA THR A 236 -6.98 -15.02 -10.61
C THR A 236 -7.17 -14.94 -9.08
N PRO A 237 -7.53 -13.77 -8.52
CA PRO A 237 -7.89 -13.63 -7.12
C PRO A 237 -9.25 -14.27 -6.89
N HIS A 238 -9.39 -14.91 -5.72
CA HIS A 238 -10.57 -15.69 -5.35
C HIS A 238 -11.34 -15.06 -4.17
N GLY A 239 -11.19 -13.74 -3.94
CA GLY A 239 -11.87 -13.00 -2.86
C GLY A 239 -11.07 -12.86 -1.56
N TRP A 240 -9.85 -13.39 -1.50
CA TRP A 240 -8.94 -13.24 -0.35
C TRP A 240 -8.42 -11.80 -0.20
N ASP A 241 -8.29 -11.09 -1.30
CA ASP A 241 -8.05 -9.65 -1.41
C ASP A 241 -9.02 -8.82 -0.54
N VAL A 242 -10.31 -9.18 -0.52
CA VAL A 242 -11.31 -8.46 0.30
C VAL A 242 -10.99 -8.57 1.78
N LEU A 243 -10.67 -9.78 2.26
CA LEU A 243 -10.28 -9.99 3.66
C LEU A 243 -8.95 -9.30 3.99
N PHE A 244 -7.98 -9.36 3.07
CA PHE A 244 -6.74 -8.61 3.18
C PHE A 244 -7.03 -7.11 3.37
N TYR A 245 -7.88 -6.50 2.56
CA TYR A 245 -8.22 -5.08 2.69
C TYR A 245 -8.93 -4.74 3.99
N ILE A 246 -9.86 -5.58 4.45
CA ILE A 246 -10.54 -5.40 5.73
C ILE A 246 -9.53 -5.44 6.89
N PHE A 247 -8.70 -6.48 6.95
CA PHE A 247 -7.70 -6.61 8.01
C PHE A 247 -6.62 -5.53 7.94
N GLN A 248 -6.21 -5.13 6.74
CA GLN A 248 -5.28 -4.01 6.53
C GLN A 248 -5.86 -2.71 7.09
N PHE A 249 -7.12 -2.39 6.78
CA PHE A 249 -7.78 -1.19 7.28
C PHE A 249 -7.85 -1.20 8.81
N ILE A 250 -8.39 -2.28 9.40
CA ILE A 250 -8.51 -2.41 10.86
C ILE A 250 -7.12 -2.31 11.52
N ARG A 251 -6.11 -2.98 10.97
CA ARG A 251 -4.72 -2.92 11.46
C ARG A 251 -4.18 -1.49 11.48
N VAL A 252 -4.34 -0.74 10.39
CA VAL A 252 -3.83 0.64 10.31
C VAL A 252 -4.53 1.53 11.33
N VAL A 253 -5.86 1.44 11.45
CA VAL A 253 -6.62 2.20 12.45
C VAL A 253 -6.20 1.85 13.87
N LEU A 254 -6.04 0.56 14.18
CA LEU A 254 -5.56 0.10 15.48
C LEU A 254 -4.14 0.60 15.77
N LEU A 255 -3.24 0.55 14.79
CA LEU A 255 -1.85 1.01 14.93
C LEU A 255 -1.79 2.48 15.33
N PHE A 256 -2.50 3.34 14.59
CA PHE A 256 -2.55 4.78 14.91
C PHE A 256 -3.25 5.02 16.25
N THR A 257 -4.30 4.26 16.56
CA THR A 257 -4.98 4.37 17.87
C THR A 257 -4.02 4.03 19.01
N VAL A 258 -3.25 2.95 18.90
CA VAL A 258 -2.24 2.56 19.89
C VAL A 258 -1.15 3.62 19.99
N ILE A 259 -0.61 4.12 18.87
CA ILE A 259 0.43 5.17 18.88
C ILE A 259 -0.07 6.44 19.59
N VAL A 260 -1.30 6.88 19.31
CA VAL A 260 -1.88 8.07 19.95
C VAL A 260 -2.14 7.83 21.43
N LEU A 261 -2.72 6.68 21.82
CA LEU A 261 -3.00 6.35 23.22
C LEU A 261 -1.72 6.23 24.05
N VAL A 262 -0.67 5.67 23.46
CA VAL A 262 0.67 5.63 24.05
C VAL A 262 1.24 7.04 24.14
N GLY A 263 1.22 7.81 23.05
CA GLY A 263 1.82 9.14 22.98
C GLY A 263 1.20 10.17 23.92
N THR A 264 -0.05 9.97 24.33
CA THR A 264 -0.78 10.85 25.26
C THR A 264 -0.74 10.38 26.72
N GLY A 265 -0.02 9.30 27.03
CA GLY A 265 0.24 8.86 28.40
C GLY A 265 -0.92 8.14 29.10
N TRP A 266 -1.81 7.47 28.35
CA TRP A 266 -2.96 6.69 28.86
C TRP A 266 -3.94 7.42 29.82
N SER A 267 -3.76 8.72 30.08
CA SER A 267 -4.70 9.56 30.82
C SER A 267 -5.82 10.12 29.93
N PHE A 268 -6.13 9.50 28.79
CA PHE A 268 -6.96 10.08 27.73
C PHE A 268 -8.47 10.05 28.00
N LEU A 269 -8.84 10.63 29.13
CA LEU A 269 -9.97 11.56 29.27
C LEU A 269 -9.58 12.90 29.94
N LYS A 270 -8.28 13.21 30.13
CA LYS A 270 -7.78 14.57 30.46
C LYS A 270 -6.76 15.04 29.40
N PRO A 271 -6.78 16.33 28.99
CA PRO A 271 -6.26 16.78 27.69
C PRO A 271 -4.80 17.24 27.78
N PHE A 272 -3.84 16.34 27.50
CA PHE A 272 -2.43 16.74 27.36
C PHE A 272 -2.02 17.17 25.94
N LEU A 273 -2.86 16.94 24.93
CA LEU A 273 -2.67 17.50 23.58
C LEU A 273 -3.28 18.90 23.52
N GLN A 274 -2.45 19.90 23.22
CA GLN A 274 -2.91 21.26 22.98
C GLN A 274 -3.96 21.21 21.84
N GLU A 275 -5.04 21.99 21.91
CA GLU A 275 -6.14 21.90 20.93
C GLU A 275 -5.68 22.03 19.47
N ARG A 276 -4.58 22.75 19.24
CA ARG A 276 -3.95 22.92 17.92
C ARG A 276 -3.31 21.62 17.41
N GLU A 277 -2.60 20.88 18.25
CA GLU A 277 -1.95 19.60 17.91
C GLU A 277 -3.00 18.53 17.61
N LYS A 278 -4.06 18.48 18.43
CA LYS A 278 -5.21 17.60 18.21
C LYS A 278 -5.90 17.87 16.87
N LYS A 279 -6.08 19.14 16.49
CA LYS A 279 -6.68 19.51 15.19
C LYS A 279 -5.84 19.05 14.00
N VAL A 280 -4.50 19.19 14.07
CA VAL A 280 -3.62 18.72 13.00
C VAL A 280 -3.67 17.19 12.88
N LEU A 281 -3.55 16.46 13.99
CA LEU A 281 -3.63 14.99 13.98
C LEU A 281 -5.01 14.48 13.52
N MET A 282 -6.09 15.15 13.90
CA MET A 282 -7.46 14.81 13.49
C MET A 282 -7.69 15.00 11.98
N ILE A 283 -6.92 15.84 11.30
CA ILE A 283 -7.01 16.01 9.84
C ILE A 283 -6.05 15.05 9.12
N VAL A 284 -4.81 14.94 9.60
CA VAL A 284 -3.76 14.18 8.91
C VAL A 284 -4.01 12.67 8.96
N ILE A 285 -4.49 12.12 10.08
CA ILE A 285 -4.72 10.67 10.20
C ILE A 285 -5.85 10.19 9.26
N PRO A 286 -7.03 10.82 9.21
CA PRO A 286 -8.06 10.45 8.23
C PRO A 286 -7.62 10.66 6.78
N LEU A 287 -6.85 11.73 6.49
CA LEU A 287 -6.34 11.98 5.15
C LEU A 287 -5.37 10.87 4.69
N GLN A 288 -4.49 10.40 5.58
CA GLN A 288 -3.60 9.26 5.31
C GLN A 288 -4.37 7.95 5.11
N LEU A 289 -5.42 7.72 5.90
CA LEU A 289 -6.30 6.57 5.70
C LEU A 289 -6.97 6.62 4.34
N LEU A 290 -7.49 7.79 3.94
CA LEU A 290 -8.13 7.99 2.64
C LEU A 290 -7.14 7.83 1.48
N ALA A 291 -5.94 8.38 1.59
CA ALA A 291 -4.89 8.25 0.57
C ALA A 291 -4.44 6.79 0.41
N ASN A 292 -4.26 6.06 1.52
CA ASN A 292 -3.94 4.63 1.48
C ASN A 292 -5.06 3.82 0.81
N VAL A 293 -6.33 4.08 1.14
CA VAL A 293 -7.49 3.39 0.51
C VAL A 293 -7.57 3.73 -0.98
N ALA A 294 -7.40 5.00 -1.34
CA ALA A 294 -7.45 5.44 -2.74
C ALA A 294 -6.30 4.84 -3.57
N SER A 295 -5.10 4.75 -3.01
CA SER A 295 -3.92 4.11 -3.62
C SER A 295 -4.18 2.63 -3.91
N VAL A 296 -4.77 1.91 -2.96
CA VAL A 296 -5.19 0.51 -3.15
C VAL A 296 -6.18 0.37 -4.31
N VAL A 297 -7.25 1.18 -4.33
CA VAL A 297 -8.29 1.12 -5.36
C VAL A 297 -7.70 1.41 -6.76
N ILE A 298 -6.77 2.37 -6.86
CA ILE A 298 -6.11 2.67 -8.13
C ILE A 298 -5.11 1.58 -8.53
N GLY A 299 -4.45 0.93 -7.56
CA GLY A 299 -3.65 -0.26 -7.82
C GLY A 299 -4.46 -1.39 -8.48
N GLU A 300 -5.68 -1.62 -7.99
CA GLU A 300 -6.59 -2.68 -8.46
C GLU A 300 -7.15 -2.44 -9.86
N THR A 301 -7.47 -1.19 -10.18
CA THR A 301 -8.02 -0.85 -11.50
C THR A 301 -7.01 -0.97 -12.65
N GLY A 302 -5.74 -1.16 -12.33
CA GLY A 302 -4.67 -1.40 -13.30
C GLY A 302 -4.31 -0.19 -14.18
N PRO A 303 -3.20 -0.27 -14.92
CA PRO A 303 -2.68 0.85 -15.72
C PRO A 303 -3.52 1.19 -16.96
N PHE A 304 -4.58 0.41 -17.22
CA PHE A 304 -5.49 0.58 -18.35
C PHE A 304 -6.34 1.86 -18.25
N ILE A 305 -6.64 2.32 -17.02
CA ILE A 305 -7.42 3.53 -16.78
C ILE A 305 -6.62 4.79 -17.14
N LYS A 306 -7.29 5.75 -17.78
CA LYS A 306 -6.73 7.06 -18.10
C LYS A 306 -6.21 7.75 -16.83
N ASP A 307 -5.01 8.32 -16.89
CA ASP A 307 -4.36 9.04 -15.78
C ASP A 307 -3.91 8.18 -14.57
N TRP A 308 -3.83 6.85 -14.69
CA TRP A 308 -3.35 5.96 -13.62
C TRP A 308 -1.98 6.35 -13.04
N VAL A 309 -1.03 6.73 -13.90
CA VAL A 309 0.31 7.18 -13.48
C VAL A 309 0.22 8.48 -12.67
N THR A 310 -0.59 9.44 -13.15
CA THR A 310 -0.79 10.74 -12.50
C THR A 310 -1.37 10.57 -11.09
N TRP A 311 -2.37 9.71 -10.94
CA TRP A 311 -2.97 9.44 -9.63
C TRP A 311 -2.01 8.79 -8.64
N ASN A 312 -1.20 7.82 -9.08
CA ASN A 312 -0.16 7.24 -8.24
C ASN A 312 0.86 8.28 -7.75
N GLN A 313 1.25 9.23 -8.62
CA GLN A 313 2.13 10.34 -8.24
C GLN A 313 1.45 11.30 -7.25
N VAL A 314 0.16 11.60 -7.42
CA VAL A 314 -0.60 12.44 -6.50
C VAL A 314 -0.69 11.80 -5.11
N PHE A 315 -1.01 10.50 -5.02
CA PHE A 315 -1.07 9.83 -3.71
C PHE A 315 0.26 9.75 -3.01
N LEU A 316 1.34 9.51 -3.76
CA LEU A 316 2.70 9.58 -3.23
C LEU A 316 3.00 10.97 -2.64
N LEU A 317 2.64 12.03 -3.37
CA LEU A 317 2.83 13.40 -2.91
C LEU A 317 2.03 13.68 -1.63
N VAL A 318 0.77 13.25 -1.59
CA VAL A 318 -0.08 13.37 -0.39
C VAL A 318 0.55 12.65 0.79
N ASP A 319 1.03 11.41 0.61
CA ASP A 319 1.68 10.64 1.66
C ASP A 319 2.94 11.35 2.20
N ILE A 320 3.78 11.90 1.32
CA ILE A 320 4.98 12.66 1.73
C ILE A 320 4.58 13.92 2.51
N VAL A 321 3.63 14.70 2.02
CA VAL A 321 3.14 15.93 2.69
C VAL A 321 2.55 15.60 4.05
N CYS A 322 1.74 14.55 4.15
CA CYS A 322 1.16 14.10 5.41
C CYS A 322 2.23 13.60 6.39
N CYS A 323 3.25 12.88 5.91
CA CYS A 323 4.38 12.46 6.75
C CYS A 323 5.12 13.66 7.35
N CYS A 324 5.38 14.69 6.54
CA CYS A 324 5.98 15.94 7.01
C CYS A 324 5.06 16.67 8.01
N ALA A 325 3.75 16.67 7.78
CA ALA A 325 2.78 17.33 8.64
C ALA A 325 2.67 16.71 10.05
N ILE A 326 2.89 15.39 10.20
CA ILE A 326 2.89 14.72 11.52
C ILE A 326 4.02 15.22 12.41
N ILE A 327 5.13 15.70 11.84
CA ILE A 327 6.31 16.13 12.60
C ILE A 327 6.07 17.46 13.29
N PHE A 328 5.26 18.34 12.70
CA PHE A 328 5.05 19.68 13.21
C PHE A 328 4.38 19.68 14.61
N PRO A 329 3.28 18.95 14.87
CA PRO A 329 2.74 18.78 16.22
C PRO A 329 3.72 18.14 17.20
N ILE A 330 4.59 17.23 16.75
CA ILE A 330 5.52 16.53 17.63
C ILE A 330 6.68 17.44 18.06
N VAL A 331 7.26 18.19 17.11
CA VAL A 331 8.30 19.19 17.42
C VAL A 331 7.75 20.28 18.32
N TRP A 332 6.50 20.71 18.06
CA TRP A 332 5.81 21.67 18.89
C TRP A 332 5.54 21.14 20.30
N SER A 333 5.03 19.91 20.42
CA SER A 333 4.79 19.24 21.71
C SER A 333 6.06 19.11 22.54
N ILE A 334 7.18 18.70 21.92
CA ILE A 334 8.49 18.63 22.59
C ILE A 334 8.97 20.01 23.07
N ARG A 335 8.74 21.07 22.28
CA ARG A 335 9.08 22.45 22.66
C ARG A 335 8.20 22.95 23.80
N SER A 336 6.89 22.76 23.71
CA SER A 336 5.93 23.12 24.76
C SER A 336 6.26 22.41 26.07
N LEU A 337 6.52 21.10 26.03
CA LEU A 337 6.89 20.33 27.21
C LEU A 337 8.24 20.79 27.81
N ARG A 338 9.22 21.19 26.98
CA ARG A 338 10.48 21.79 27.45
C ARG A 338 10.27 23.15 28.10
N GLU A 339 9.38 23.98 27.57
CA GLU A 339 9.09 25.30 28.11
C GLU A 339 8.37 25.19 29.46
N THR A 340 7.36 24.32 29.57
CA THR A 340 6.66 24.03 30.83
C THR A 340 7.58 23.44 31.90
N SER A 341 8.58 22.64 31.51
CA SER A 341 9.56 22.08 32.46
C SER A 341 10.52 23.10 33.08
N LYS A 342 10.69 24.28 32.46
CA LYS A 342 11.59 25.34 32.95
C LYS A 342 10.94 26.24 34.00
N THR A 343 9.61 26.28 34.04
CA THR A 343 8.83 27.15 34.93
C THR A 343 8.30 26.43 36.17
N ASP A 344 8.43 25.11 36.24
CA ASP A 344 7.84 24.27 37.28
C ASP A 344 8.93 23.79 38.27
N GLY A 345 8.80 24.14 39.55
CA GLY A 345 9.73 23.79 40.64
C GLY A 345 9.89 22.27 40.88
N LYS A 346 9.09 21.43 40.20
CA LYS A 346 9.16 19.96 40.17
C LYS A 346 9.88 19.39 38.91
N ALA A 347 10.76 20.18 38.29
CA ALA A 347 11.42 19.92 37.00
C ALA A 347 12.00 18.50 36.78
N ALA A 348 12.57 17.85 37.78
CA ALA A 348 13.23 16.54 37.62
C ALA A 348 12.26 15.40 37.26
N ARG A 349 11.04 15.41 37.81
CA ARG A 349 10.05 14.33 37.62
C ARG A 349 9.29 14.47 36.30
N ASN A 350 9.02 15.71 35.88
CA ASN A 350 8.52 16.03 34.54
C ASN A 350 9.58 15.73 33.45
N LEU A 351 10.88 15.92 33.74
CA LEU A 351 11.97 15.58 32.82
C LEU A 351 12.12 14.07 32.55
N ALA A 352 11.96 13.22 33.57
CA ALA A 352 12.05 11.76 33.42
C ALA A 352 10.91 11.18 32.58
N LYS A 353 9.67 11.66 32.79
CA LYS A 353 8.53 11.37 31.90
C LYS A 353 8.84 11.83 30.46
N LEU A 354 9.41 13.03 30.30
CA LEU A 354 9.82 13.61 29.01
C LEU A 354 10.87 12.79 28.23
N THR A 355 11.86 12.18 28.90
CA THR A 355 12.90 11.37 28.24
C THR A 355 12.34 10.07 27.68
N LEU A 356 11.41 9.47 28.42
CA LEU A 356 10.83 8.17 28.15
C LEU A 356 9.83 8.22 26.97
N PHE A 357 9.01 9.29 26.91
CA PHE A 357 8.15 9.58 25.75
C PHE A 357 8.98 9.97 24.52
N ARG A 358 10.05 10.77 24.68
CA ARG A 358 10.92 11.18 23.57
C ARG A 358 11.53 9.99 22.84
N GLN A 359 11.95 8.94 23.57
CA GLN A 359 12.51 7.75 22.96
C GLN A 359 11.47 6.99 22.12
N PHE A 360 10.25 6.82 22.63
CA PHE A 360 9.15 6.24 21.86
C PHE A 360 8.84 7.06 20.60
N TYR A 361 8.76 8.38 20.72
CA TYR A 361 8.52 9.27 19.56
C TYR A 361 9.62 9.16 18.50
N ILE A 362 10.90 9.09 18.90
CA ILE A 362 12.01 8.88 17.94
C ILE A 362 11.86 7.54 17.22
N VAL A 363 11.48 6.47 17.93
CA VAL A 363 11.25 5.15 17.33
C VAL A 363 10.08 5.17 16.34
N VAL A 364 8.95 5.80 16.70
CA VAL A 364 7.79 5.97 15.80
C VAL A 364 8.16 6.76 14.55
N ILE A 365 8.86 7.89 14.72
CA ILE A 365 9.32 8.74 13.61
C ILE A 365 10.25 7.96 12.69
N GLY A 366 11.26 7.26 13.27
CA GLY A 366 12.18 6.44 12.50
C GLY A 366 11.47 5.36 11.69
N TYR A 367 10.50 4.67 12.30
CA TYR A 367 9.68 3.67 11.61
C TYR A 367 8.86 4.27 10.46
N LEU A 368 8.17 5.39 10.68
CA LEU A 368 7.37 6.05 9.64
C LEU A 368 8.24 6.52 8.48
N TYR A 369 9.40 7.12 8.76
CA TYR A 369 10.32 7.57 7.72
C TYR A 369 10.92 6.43 6.91
N PHE A 370 11.33 5.36 7.59
CA PHE A 370 11.88 4.18 6.93
C PHE A 370 10.83 3.56 5.98
N THR A 371 9.62 3.33 6.49
CA THR A 371 8.55 2.70 5.70
C THR A 371 8.02 3.58 4.57
N ARG A 372 8.06 4.91 4.70
CA ARG A 372 7.52 5.83 3.69
C ARG A 372 8.53 6.31 2.66
N ILE A 373 9.78 6.54 3.06
CA ILE A 373 10.83 7.03 2.16
C ILE A 373 11.72 5.89 1.69
N VAL A 374 12.31 5.13 2.63
CA VAL A 374 13.33 4.13 2.29
C VAL A 374 12.72 2.96 1.53
N VAL A 375 11.60 2.40 1.99
CA VAL A 375 10.91 1.31 1.29
C VAL A 375 10.43 1.74 -0.10
N PHE A 376 9.92 2.98 -0.24
CA PHE A 376 9.53 3.52 -1.54
C PHE A 376 10.74 3.67 -2.50
N ALA A 377 11.85 4.19 -1.99
CA ALA A 377 13.10 4.28 -2.76
C ALA A 377 13.60 2.89 -3.17
N LEU A 378 13.55 1.90 -2.27
CA LEU A 378 13.89 0.51 -2.58
C LEU A 378 12.97 -0.06 -3.67
N LYS A 379 11.66 0.19 -3.59
CA LYS A 379 10.70 -0.27 -4.62
C LYS A 379 10.99 0.33 -5.99
N THR A 380 11.55 1.54 -6.04
CA THR A 380 11.87 2.26 -7.29
C THR A 380 13.23 1.87 -7.86
N ILE A 381 14.23 1.58 -7.01
CA ILE A 381 15.63 1.35 -7.42
C ILE A 381 15.93 -0.15 -7.57
N ALA A 382 15.20 -1.01 -6.84
CA ALA A 382 15.40 -2.45 -6.94
C ALA A 382 15.11 -2.94 -8.35
N ALA A 383 16.05 -3.70 -8.92
CA ALA A 383 15.80 -4.38 -10.19
C ALA A 383 14.55 -5.26 -10.07
N TYR A 384 13.80 -5.44 -11.16
CA TYR A 384 12.49 -6.10 -11.16
C TYR A 384 12.48 -7.46 -10.44
N LYS A 385 13.56 -8.26 -10.55
CA LYS A 385 13.70 -9.57 -9.89
C LYS A 385 13.77 -9.49 -8.35
N TYR A 386 14.19 -8.34 -7.81
CA TYR A 386 14.38 -8.11 -6.38
C TYR A 386 13.31 -7.20 -5.78
N GLN A 387 12.18 -6.98 -6.46
CA GLN A 387 11.07 -6.20 -5.91
C GLN A 387 10.53 -6.75 -4.58
N TRP A 388 10.63 -8.07 -4.33
CA TRP A 388 10.28 -8.65 -3.03
C TRP A 388 11.12 -8.12 -1.87
N VAL A 389 12.33 -7.60 -2.11
CA VAL A 389 13.23 -7.06 -1.06
C VAL A 389 12.63 -5.82 -0.39
N SER A 390 11.89 -4.97 -1.11
CA SER A 390 11.23 -3.83 -0.49
C SER A 390 10.16 -4.29 0.51
N ASN A 391 9.40 -5.34 0.17
CA ASN A 391 8.41 -5.96 1.05
C ASN A 391 9.08 -6.62 2.27
N LEU A 392 10.21 -7.31 2.07
CA LEU A 392 11.02 -7.85 3.17
C LEU A 392 11.45 -6.73 4.13
N ALA A 393 11.98 -5.63 3.60
CA ALA A 393 12.44 -4.50 4.40
C ALA A 393 11.30 -3.85 5.18
N GLU A 394 10.14 -3.66 4.55
CA GLU A 394 8.94 -3.10 5.18
C GLU A 394 8.46 -3.97 6.35
N GLU A 395 8.35 -5.28 6.13
CA GLU A 395 7.89 -6.23 7.14
C GLU A 395 8.90 -6.41 8.27
N THR A 396 10.19 -6.40 7.95
CA THR A 396 11.27 -6.44 8.96
C THR A 396 11.26 -5.19 9.84
N ALA A 397 11.14 -4.00 9.24
CA ALA A 397 11.04 -2.75 10.00
C ALA A 397 9.78 -2.69 10.86
N SER A 398 8.65 -3.20 10.33
CA SER A 398 7.39 -3.34 11.07
C SER A 398 7.55 -4.28 12.26
N LEU A 399 8.16 -5.44 12.08
CA LEU A 399 8.38 -6.39 13.16
C LEU A 399 9.29 -5.80 14.24
N ALA A 400 10.40 -5.16 13.85
CA ALA A 400 11.31 -4.49 14.77
C ALA A 400 10.59 -3.37 15.57
N PHE A 401 9.79 -2.54 14.89
CA PHE A 401 8.98 -1.52 15.54
C PHE A 401 8.01 -2.12 16.57
N TYR A 402 7.32 -3.21 16.22
CA TYR A 402 6.37 -3.87 17.12
C TYR A 402 7.12 -4.47 18.32
N VAL A 403 8.25 -5.14 18.11
CA VAL A 403 9.06 -5.68 19.22
C VAL A 403 9.47 -4.59 20.20
N VAL A 404 9.99 -3.46 19.70
CA VAL A 404 10.41 -2.33 20.55
C VAL A 404 9.21 -1.73 21.29
N MET A 405 8.11 -1.45 20.60
CA MET A 405 6.89 -0.90 21.20
C MET A 405 6.33 -1.83 22.29
N PHE A 406 6.20 -3.12 22.01
CA PHE A 406 5.66 -4.08 22.97
C PHE A 406 6.60 -4.31 24.16
N TYR A 407 7.91 -4.23 23.95
CA TYR A 407 8.87 -4.28 25.04
C TYR A 407 8.76 -3.07 25.97
N MET A 408 8.63 -1.85 25.42
CA MET A 408 8.47 -0.62 26.20
C MET A 408 7.16 -0.63 27.01
N PHE A 409 6.06 -1.08 26.41
CA PHE A 409 4.72 -1.07 27.02
C PHE A 409 4.27 -2.44 27.52
N ARG A 410 5.21 -3.31 27.92
CA ARG A 410 4.87 -4.63 28.47
C ARG A 410 4.14 -4.51 29.81
N PRO A 411 3.23 -5.45 30.13
CA PRO A 411 2.54 -5.48 31.42
C PRO A 411 3.52 -5.90 32.53
N VAL A 412 3.93 -4.97 33.38
CA VAL A 412 4.80 -5.20 34.56
C VAL A 412 4.26 -4.37 35.73
N GLU A 413 4.31 -4.91 36.96
CA GLU A 413 3.74 -4.30 38.18
C GLU A 413 4.21 -2.86 38.44
N ARG A 414 5.45 -2.52 38.05
CA ARG A 414 5.97 -1.15 38.06
C ARG A 414 6.60 -0.81 36.73
N ASN A 415 5.77 -0.60 35.71
CA ASN A 415 6.27 -0.02 34.46
C ASN A 415 6.38 1.51 34.63
N GLU A 416 7.56 2.08 34.40
CA GLU A 416 7.80 3.53 34.46
C GLU A 416 6.89 4.34 33.51
N TYR A 417 6.32 3.69 32.48
CA TYR A 417 5.31 4.26 31.60
C TYR A 417 3.88 4.32 32.19
N PHE A 418 3.56 3.51 33.20
CA PHE A 418 2.21 3.37 33.78
C PHE A 418 2.10 3.81 35.24
N VAL A 419 3.19 3.78 36.02
CA VAL A 419 3.20 4.26 37.41
C VAL A 419 3.38 5.77 37.42
N LEU A 420 2.27 6.48 37.28
CA LEU A 420 2.12 7.82 37.84
C LEU A 420 1.32 7.61 39.12
N ASP A 421 1.97 7.66 40.28
CA ASP A 421 1.27 7.50 41.55
C ASP A 421 0.16 8.56 41.66
N GLU A 422 -1.05 8.16 42.04
CA GLU A 422 -2.16 9.09 42.29
C GLU A 422 -1.79 10.09 43.40
N GLU A 423 -0.98 9.68 44.38
CA GLU A 423 -0.41 10.57 45.41
C GLU A 423 0.48 11.67 44.82
N GLU A 424 1.13 11.41 43.68
CA GLU A 424 2.00 12.36 43.01
C GLU A 424 1.25 13.39 42.16
N GLU A 425 0.03 13.05 41.69
CA GLU A 425 -0.91 13.91 40.97
C GLU A 425 -1.75 14.73 41.96
N GLU A 426 -2.21 14.13 43.06
CA GLU A 426 -2.95 14.80 44.13
C GLU A 426 -2.06 15.81 44.89
N ALA A 427 -0.80 15.47 45.17
CA ALA A 427 0.18 16.42 45.73
C ALA A 427 0.64 17.51 44.73
N ALA A 428 0.27 17.42 43.46
CA ALA A 428 0.48 18.47 42.47
C ALA A 428 -0.77 19.36 42.32
N GLU A 429 -1.98 18.78 42.35
CA GLU A 429 -3.24 19.52 42.41
C GLU A 429 -3.37 20.34 43.71
N ILE A 430 -2.90 19.83 44.86
CA ILE A 430 -2.89 20.55 46.13
C ILE A 430 -1.88 21.72 46.09
N ALA A 431 -0.67 21.51 45.57
CA ALA A 431 0.36 22.55 45.49
C ALA A 431 -0.04 23.70 44.52
N LEU A 432 -0.72 23.38 43.43
CA LEU A 432 -1.25 24.38 42.50
C LEU A 432 -2.41 25.19 43.10
N ARG A 433 -3.21 24.56 43.97
CA ARG A 433 -4.30 25.23 44.67
C ARG A 433 -3.80 26.15 45.78
N ASP A 434 -2.68 25.81 46.42
CA ASP A 434 -2.05 26.67 47.44
C ASP A 434 -1.35 27.90 46.81
N GLU A 435 -0.76 27.78 45.61
CA GLU A 435 -0.16 28.92 44.89
C GLU A 435 -1.21 29.90 44.31
N GLU A 436 -2.42 29.44 43.97
CA GLU A 436 -3.50 30.30 43.46
C GLU A 436 -4.19 31.11 44.58
N PHE A 437 -3.96 30.77 45.85
CA PHE A 437 -4.48 31.50 47.03
C PHE A 437 -3.48 32.53 47.61
N GLU A 438 -2.24 32.59 47.12
CA GLU A 438 -1.22 33.57 47.55
C GLU A 438 -1.03 34.77 46.58
N LEU A 439 -1.87 34.88 45.54
CA LEU A 439 -2.03 36.05 44.67
C LEU A 439 -3.36 36.77 44.94
#